data_AF-A0A0C1NIE8-F1
#
_entry.id   AF-A0A0C1NIE8-F1
#
_cell.length_a   1.000
_cell.length_b   1.000
_cell.length_c   1.000
_cell.angle_alpha   90.00
_cell.angle_beta   90.00
_cell.angle_gamma   90.00
#
_symmetry.space_group_name_H-M   'P 1'
#
loop_
_entity.id
_entity.type
_entity.pdbx_description
1 polymer ?
#
loop_
_entity_poly.entity_id
_entity_poly.type
_entity_poly.pdbx_seq_one_letter_code
_entity_poly.pdbx_strand_id
1 'polypeptide(L)' 'MRKEARLREDQIEQLTTLARKINRRRKGGERITENTLIRIAVDLLLSKQQELAGTTEAELYQTLGLEVPE' A
#
# COMPACT_ATOMS: atom_id res chain seq x y z
N MET A 1 -4.40 -19.23 1.78
CA MET A 1 -3.24 -19.23 0.85
C MET A 1 -2.43 -17.96 1.10
N ARG A 2 -1.10 -18.04 1.23
CA ARG A 2 -0.23 -16.86 1.43
C ARG A 2 0.41 -16.51 0.09
N LYS A 3 0.31 -15.25 -0.33
CA LYS A 3 1.06 -14.71 -1.46
C LYS A 3 2.20 -13.84 -0.92
N GLU A 4 3.39 -14.02 -1.45
CA GLU A 4 4.54 -13.18 -1.14
C GLU A 4 4.63 -12.09 -2.19
N ALA A 5 4.72 -10.84 -1.74
CA ALA A 5 4.93 -9.68 -2.59
C ALA A 5 6.33 -9.13 -2.30
N ARG A 6 7.09 -8.83 -3.35
CA ARG A 6 8.36 -8.13 -3.21
C ARG A 6 8.06 -6.65 -3.02
N LEU A 7 8.28 -6.14 -1.80
CA LEU A 7 8.23 -4.72 -1.50
C LEU A 7 9.63 -4.12 -1.59
N ARG A 8 9.71 -2.88 -2.07
CA ARG A 8 10.96 -2.12 -2.05
C ARG A 8 11.28 -1.67 -0.62
N GLU A 9 12.56 -1.36 -0.38
CA GLU A 9 13.05 -0.93 0.94
C GLU A 9 12.34 0.35 1.42
N ASP A 10 12.17 1.34 0.53
CA ASP A 10 11.45 2.59 0.82
C ASP A 10 9.99 2.33 1.23
N GLN A 11 9.31 1.37 0.60
CA GLN A 11 7.94 1.01 0.93
C GLN A 11 7.86 0.39 2.33
N ILE A 12 8.80 -0.48 2.69
CA ILE A 12 8.86 -1.12 4.01
C ILE A 12 9.06 -0.04 5.08
N GLU A 13 10.05 0.83 4.92
CA GLU A 13 10.34 1.90 5.89
C GLU A 13 9.16 2.86 6.08
N GLN A 14 8.52 3.26 4.99
CA GLN A 14 7.35 4.13 5.02
C GLN A 14 6.16 3.47 5.71
N LEU A 15 5.90 2.18 5.42
CA LEU A 15 4.84 1.42 6.08
C LEU A 15 5.11 1.26 7.58
N THR A 16 6.35 0.94 7.98
CA THR A 16 6.75 0.87 9.40
C THR A 16 6.49 2.20 10.10
N THR A 17 6.92 3.31 9.48
CA THR A 17 6.77 4.67 10.03
C THR A 17 5.30 5.05 10.18
N LEU A 18 4.49 4.77 9.15
CA LEU A 18 3.05 5.02 9.15
C LEU A 18 2.34 4.20 10.24
N ALA A 19 2.63 2.90 10.33
CA ALA A 19 2.06 2.04 11.37
C ALA A 19 2.41 2.54 12.78
N ARG A 20 3.66 2.95 13.02
CA ARG A 20 4.07 3.55 14.31
C ARG A 20 3.31 4.84 14.60
N LYS A 21 3.17 5.73 13.62
CA LYS A 21 2.44 7.00 13.77
C LYS A 21 0.97 6.77 14.11
N ILE A 22 0.30 5.83 13.45
CA ILE A 22 -1.10 5.48 13.71
C ILE A 22 -1.25 4.89 15.12
N ASN A 23 -0.43 3.89 15.47
CA ASN A 23 -0.52 3.24 16.79
C ASN A 23 -0.23 4.20 17.95
N ARG A 24 0.64 5.21 17.77
CA ARG A 24 0.87 6.25 18.80
C ARG A 24 -0.35 7.13 19.07
N ARG A 25 -1.18 7.38 18.06
CA ARG A 25 -2.39 8.20 18.16
C ARG A 25 -3.60 7.41 18.65
N ARG A 26 -3.53 6.09 18.57
CA ARG A 26 -4.61 5.17 18.89
C ARG A 26 -4.86 5.14 20.41
N LYS A 27 -6.12 5.26 20.82
CA LYS A 27 -6.57 5.19 22.23
C LYS A 27 -7.26 3.85 22.60
N GLY A 28 -7.05 2.79 21.82
CA GLY A 28 -7.65 1.46 22.01
C GLY A 28 -7.83 0.67 20.70
N GLY A 29 -8.29 -0.58 20.76
CA GLY A 29 -8.55 -1.44 19.59
C GLY A 29 -7.38 -2.33 19.16
N GLU A 30 -7.48 -2.92 17.96
CA GLU A 30 -6.47 -3.83 17.39
C GLU A 30 -5.21 -3.07 16.94
N ARG A 31 -4.04 -3.69 17.10
CA ARG A 31 -2.75 -3.12 16.68
C ARG A 31 -2.71 -3.07 15.16
N ILE A 32 -2.41 -1.89 14.61
CA ILE A 32 -2.21 -1.75 13.16
C ILE A 32 -0.78 -2.17 12.82
N THR A 33 -0.63 -3.08 11.86
CA THR A 33 0.67 -3.55 11.38
C THR A 33 0.86 -3.17 9.92
N GLU A 34 2.08 -3.36 9.39
CA GLU A 34 2.36 -3.24 7.96
C GLU A 34 1.41 -4.13 7.14
N ASN A 35 1.17 -5.36 7.59
CA ASN A 35 0.21 -6.27 6.93
C ASN A 35 -1.23 -5.73 6.94
N THR A 36 -1.64 -4.98 7.96
CA THR A 36 -2.94 -4.31 7.94
C THR A 36 -2.98 -3.22 6.88
N LEU A 37 -1.92 -2.43 6.76
CA LEU A 37 -1.81 -1.37 5.75
C LEU A 37 -1.74 -1.94 4.33
N ILE A 38 -0.99 -3.02 4.11
CA ILE A 38 -0.89 -3.71 2.82
C ILE A 38 -2.27 -4.23 2.39
N ARG A 39 -3.03 -4.85 3.30
CA ARG A 39 -4.40 -5.29 2.99
C ARG A 39 -5.30 -4.13 2.55
N ILE A 40 -5.27 -3.02 3.29
CA ILE A 40 -6.04 -1.81 2.94
C ILE A 40 -5.59 -1.24 1.58
N ALA A 41 -4.29 -1.24 1.30
CA ALA A 41 -3.76 -0.78 0.01
C ALA A 41 -4.24 -1.66 -1.15
N VAL A 42 -4.31 -2.98 -0.95
CA VAL A 42 -4.89 -3.91 -1.93
C VAL A 42 -6.38 -3.64 -2.14
N ASP A 43 -7.16 -3.48 -1.06
CA ASP A 43 -8.58 -3.17 -1.17
C ASP A 43 -8.83 -1.84 -1.89
N LEU A 44 -8.00 -0.83 -1.62
CA LEU A 44 -8.02 0.45 -2.31
C LEU A 44 -7.70 0.29 -3.80
N LEU A 45 -6.66 -0.47 -4.16
CA LEU A 45 -6.32 -0.74 -5.56
C LEU A 45 -7.47 -1.42 -6.30
N LEU A 46 -8.09 -2.44 -5.68
CA LEU A 46 -9.20 -3.18 -6.26
C LEU A 46 -10.46 -2.31 -6.41
N SER A 47 -10.70 -1.36 -5.49
CA SER A 47 -11.80 -0.40 -5.62
C SER A 47 -11.67 0.50 -6.87
N LYS A 48 -10.44 0.70 -7.36
CA LYS A 48 -10.10 1.51 -8.54
C LYS A 48 -9.84 0.66 -9.79
N GLN A 49 -10.18 -0.62 -9.78
CA GLN A 49 -9.84 -1.53 -10.89
C GLN A 49 -10.34 -1.07 -12.27
N GLN A 50 -11.44 -0.30 -12.33
CA GLN A 50 -11.99 0.23 -13.59
C GLN A 50 -11.19 1.41 -14.14
N GLU A 51 -10.40 2.09 -13.29
CA GLU A 51 -9.51 3.20 -13.65
C GLU A 51 -8.15 2.69 -14.17
N LEU A 52 -7.78 1.45 -13.83
CA LEU A 52 -6.52 0.85 -14.25
C LEU A 52 -6.53 0.57 -15.75
N ALA A 53 -5.59 1.20 -16.46
CA ALA A 53 -5.37 0.98 -17.88
C ALA A 53 -3.87 0.91 -18.18
N GLY A 54 -3.51 0.11 -19.19
CA GLY A 54 -2.12 -0.13 -19.57
C GLY A 54 -1.69 -1.57 -19.32
N THR A 55 -0.46 -1.86 -19.73
CA THR A 55 0.17 -3.19 -19.68
C THR A 55 1.48 -3.21 -18.91
N THR A 56 1.97 -2.04 -18.50
CA THR A 56 3.20 -1.91 -17.71
C THR A 56 2.91 -1.32 -16.33
N GLU A 57 3.77 -1.61 -15.35
CA GLU A 57 3.65 -1.03 -14.01
C GLU A 57 3.65 0.50 -14.06
N ALA A 58 4.54 1.10 -14.86
CA ALA A 58 4.62 2.56 -15.02
C ALA A 58 3.32 3.19 -15.54
N GLU A 59 2.63 2.55 -16.49
CA GLU A 59 1.31 3.00 -16.97
C GLU A 59 0.25 2.90 -15.87
N LEU A 60 0.26 1.82 -15.08
CA LEU A 60 -0.67 1.67 -13.96
C LEU A 60 -0.45 2.76 -12.90
N TYR A 61 0.80 3.11 -12.57
CA TYR A 61 1.11 4.26 -11.70
C TYR A 61 0.52 5.55 -12.25
N GLN A 62 0.71 5.83 -13.54
CA GLN A 62 0.19 7.03 -14.19
C GLN A 62 -1.34 7.09 -14.17
N THR A 63 -2.05 5.99 -14.43
CA THR A 63 -3.53 5.97 -14.37
C THR A 63 -4.08 6.27 -12.99
N LEU A 64 -3.34 5.92 -11.94
CA LEU A 64 -3.68 6.24 -10.56
C LEU A 64 -3.21 7.63 -10.11
N GLY A 65 -2.56 8.40 -11.00
CA GLY A 65 -1.96 9.69 -10.68
C GLY A 65 -0.79 9.60 -9.70
N LEU A 66 -0.09 8.46 -9.68
CA LEU A 66 1.06 8.21 -8.83
C LEU A 66 2.37 8.44 -9.60
N GLU A 67 3.40 8.91 -8.90
CA GLU A 67 4.76 9.00 -9.45
C GLU A 67 5.34 7.60 -9.65
N VAL A 68 5.93 7.37 -10.82
CA VAL A 68 6.65 6.12 -11.11
C VAL A 68 7.94 6.14 -10.28
N PRO A 69 8.14 5.16 -9.38
CA PRO A 69 9.38 5.06 -8.62
C PRO A 69 10.55 4.74 -9.55
N GLU A 70 11.70 5.39 -9.35
CA GLU A 70 12.96 5.13 -10.07
C GLU A 70 13.47 3.69 -9.89
#